data_AF-A0A9E4ENU2-F1
#
_entry.id   AF-A0A9E4ENU2-F1
#
_cell.length_a   1.000
_cell.length_b   1.000
_cell.length_c   1.000
_cell.angle_alpha   90.00
_cell.angle_beta   90.00
_cell.angle_gamma   90.00
#
_symmetry.space_group_name_H-M   'P 1'
#
loop_
_entity.id
_entity.type
_entity.pdbx_description
1 polymer ?
#
loop_
_entity_poly.entity_id
_entity_poly.type
_entity_poly.pdbx_seq_one_letter_code
_entity_poly.pdbx_strand_id
1 'polypeptide(L)'
;MPPTRPPYPPELKRQIVELVRAGRSPSELAREFEPTAQTIQNWVRQADQDEGLRADGLKSDEREELRRLRRENKQLRIEREILSKAAAWFAAETDAIPKKSSRS
;
A
#
# COMPACT_ATOMS: atom_id res chain seq x y z
N MET A 1 4.47 2.44 -13.96
CA MET A 1 5.60 3.34 -14.23
C MET A 1 6.38 3.57 -12.95
N PRO A 2 7.71 3.42 -12.95
CA PRO A 2 8.53 3.90 -11.84
C PRO A 2 8.33 5.42 -11.70
N PRO A 3 8.39 5.97 -10.47
CA PRO A 3 8.30 7.41 -10.29
C PRO A 3 9.40 8.11 -11.07
N THR A 4 9.05 9.17 -11.79
CA THR A 4 9.96 9.93 -12.68
C THR A 4 10.99 10.76 -11.92
N ARG A 5 10.85 10.87 -10.59
CA ARG A 5 11.78 11.58 -9.71
C ARG A 5 12.10 10.73 -8.47
N PRO A 6 13.35 10.72 -8.01
CA PRO A 6 13.68 10.09 -6.74
C PRO A 6 12.89 10.78 -5.61
N PRO A 7 12.46 10.03 -4.58
CA PRO A 7 11.83 10.63 -3.42
C PRO A 7 12.81 11.57 -2.71
N TYR A 8 12.28 12.64 -2.12
CA TYR A 8 13.09 13.56 -1.32
C TYR A 8 13.74 12.86 -0.13
N PRO A 9 14.97 13.26 0.26
CA PRO A 9 15.63 12.74 1.44
C PRO A 9 14.74 12.88 2.69
N PRO A 10 14.64 11.86 3.55
CA PRO A 10 13.81 11.91 4.74
C PRO A 10 14.26 12.99 5.73
N GLU A 11 15.57 13.29 5.79
CA GLU A 11 16.15 14.33 6.63
C GLU A 11 15.67 15.72 6.19
N LEU A 12 15.67 15.99 4.88
CA LEU A 12 15.17 17.24 4.31
C LEU A 12 13.69 17.44 4.64
N LYS A 13 12.88 16.37 4.49
CA LYS A 13 11.46 16.40 4.84
C LYS A 13 11.25 16.74 6.33
N ARG A 14 12.01 16.11 7.23
CA ARG A 14 11.93 16.37 8.68
C ARG A 14 12.29 17.82 9.00
N GLN A 15 13.43 18.30 8.49
CA GLN A 15 13.90 19.66 8.71
C GLN A 15 12.87 20.69 8.23
N ILE A 16 12.29 20.50 7.04
CA ILE A 16 11.27 21.41 6.51
C ILE A 16 10.01 21.42 7.37
N VAL A 17 9.57 20.25 7.87
CA VAL A 17 8.42 20.17 8.78
C VAL A 17 8.69 20.91 10.09
N GLU A 18 9.90 20.75 10.66
CA GLU A 18 10.32 21.48 11.87
C GLU A 18 10.32 23.00 11.64
N LEU A 19 10.82 23.48 10.50
CA LEU A 19 10.81 24.90 10.15
C LEU A 19 9.40 25.46 10.02
N VAL A 20 8.46 24.70 9.44
CA VAL A 20 7.05 25.11 9.39
C VAL A 20 6.46 25.19 10.79
N ARG A 21 6.75 24.22 11.66
CA ARG A 21 6.29 24.22 13.07
C ARG A 21 6.89 25.37 13.88
N ALA A 22 8.10 25.81 13.53
CA ALA A 22 8.73 27.00 14.11
C ALA A 22 8.12 28.34 13.59
N GLY A 23 7.12 28.29 12.71
CA GLY A 23 6.35 29.45 12.25
C GLY A 23 6.69 29.94 10.85
N ARG A 24 7.59 29.27 10.12
CA ARG A 24 7.86 29.63 8.72
C ARG A 24 6.76 29.18 7.78
N SER A 25 6.52 29.97 6.73
CA SER A 25 5.45 29.63 5.78
C SER A 25 5.94 28.61 4.73
N PRO A 26 5.09 27.65 4.30
CA PRO A 26 5.42 26.74 3.21
C PRO A 26 5.81 27.44 1.89
N SER A 27 5.24 28.61 1.62
CA SER A 27 5.54 29.40 0.41
C SER A 27 6.94 30.00 0.42
N GLU A 28 7.42 30.38 1.61
CA GLU A 28 8.77 30.92 1.81
C GLU A 28 9.81 29.81 1.67
N LEU A 29 9.56 28.66 2.31
CA LEU A 29 10.42 27.47 2.21
C LEU A 29 10.49 26.93 0.77
N ALA A 30 9.40 27.00 0.01
CA ALA A 30 9.39 26.59 -1.40
C ALA A 30 10.22 27.49 -2.33
N ARG A 31 10.63 28.69 -1.88
CA ARG A 31 11.55 29.56 -2.62
C ARG A 31 13.02 29.25 -2.31
N GLU A 32 13.28 28.71 -1.12
CA GLU A 32 14.63 28.38 -0.64
C GLU A 32 15.03 26.93 -0.94
N PHE A 33 14.05 26.03 -0.93
CA PHE A 33 14.23 24.60 -1.15
C PHE A 33 13.50 24.15 -2.43
N GLU A 34 13.91 23.01 -2.98
CA GLU A 34 13.29 22.43 -4.18
C GLU A 34 11.80 22.05 -4.04
N PRO A 35 11.29 21.55 -2.88
CA PRO A 35 9.90 21.14 -2.76
C PRO A 35 8.91 22.30 -2.92
N THR A 36 7.85 22.08 -3.69
CA THR A 36 6.76 23.06 -3.82
C THR A 36 6.04 23.27 -2.50
N ALA A 37 5.40 24.44 -2.32
CA ALA A 37 4.64 24.74 -1.10
C ALA A 37 3.55 23.69 -0.81
N GLN A 38 2.91 23.13 -1.84
CA GLN A 38 1.93 22.05 -1.70
C GLN A 38 2.58 20.77 -1.18
N THR A 39 3.77 20.42 -1.67
CA THR A 39 4.53 19.27 -1.18
C THR A 39 4.85 19.42 0.30
N ILE A 40 5.28 20.62 0.72
CA ILE A 40 5.59 20.95 2.10
C ILE A 40 4.33 20.83 2.99
N GLN A 41 3.20 21.39 2.56
CA GLN A 41 1.92 21.27 3.29
C GLN A 41 1.49 19.81 3.46
N ASN A 42 1.67 18.98 2.42
CA ASN A 42 1.34 17.56 2.50
C ASN A 42 2.23 16.83 3.52
N TRP A 43 3.50 17.22 3.64
CA TRP A 43 4.41 16.63 4.63
C TRP A 43 4.03 16.99 6.05
N VAL A 44 3.68 18.25 6.31
CA VAL A 44 3.22 18.70 7.62
C VAL A 44 1.92 17.97 7.98
N ARG A 45 0.96 17.90 7.05
CA ARG A 45 -0.30 17.18 7.28
C ARG A 45 -0.07 15.70 7.60
N GLN A 46 0.84 15.03 6.88
CA GLN A 46 1.15 13.62 7.16
C GLN A 46 1.87 13.47 8.50
N ALA A 47 2.79 14.37 8.86
CA ALA A 47 3.46 14.34 10.15
C ALA A 47 2.46 14.51 11.31
N ASP A 48 1.50 15.44 11.17
CA ASP A 48 0.44 15.64 12.15
C ASP A 48 -0.49 14.42 12.27
N GLN A 49 -0.74 13.70 11.17
CA GLN A 49 -1.50 12.44 11.18
C GLN A 49 -0.71 11.35 11.92
N ASP A 50 0.58 11.18 11.58
CA ASP A 50 1.45 10.17 12.17
C ASP A 50 1.58 10.37 13.69
N GLU A 51 1.67 11.63 14.14
CA GLU A 51 1.70 12.03 15.56
C GLU A 51 0.31 12.02 16.24
N GLY A 52 -0.77 11.79 15.51
CA GLY A 52 -2.13 11.76 16.07
C GLY A 52 -2.73 13.13 16.39
N LEU A 53 -2.11 14.21 15.90
CA LEU A 53 -2.66 15.57 15.97
C LEU A 53 -3.82 15.77 14.99
N ARG A 54 -3.95 14.89 13.99
CA ARG A 54 -5.07 14.86 13.03
C ARG A 54 -5.55 13.43 12.78
N ALA A 55 -6.86 13.28 12.61
CA ALA A 55 -7.53 11.99 12.36
C ALA A 55 -8.22 11.91 10.99
N ASP A 56 -7.96 12.86 10.09
CA ASP A 56 -8.61 12.98 8.78
C ASP A 56 -7.93 12.15 7.67
N GLY A 57 -7.10 11.18 8.05
CA GLY A 57 -6.38 10.32 7.14
C GLY A 57 -5.60 9.21 7.86
N LEU A 58 -5.08 8.28 7.06
CA LEU A 58 -4.26 7.18 7.56
C LEU A 58 -2.86 7.67 7.89
N LYS A 59 -2.32 7.13 8.98
CA LYS A 59 -0.91 7.21 9.30
C LYS A 59 -0.06 6.47 8.28
N SER A 60 1.22 6.82 8.22
CA SER A 60 2.18 6.24 7.28
C SER A 60 2.31 4.71 7.45
N ASP A 61 2.32 4.23 8.69
CA ASP A 61 2.35 2.80 9.05
C ASP A 61 1.04 2.08 8.67
N GLU A 62 -0.12 2.65 8.98
CA GLU A 62 -1.43 2.12 8.60
C GLU A 62 -1.55 1.98 7.07
N ARG A 63 -1.05 2.98 6.33
CA ARG A 63 -1.06 2.96 4.86
C ARG A 63 -0.12 1.88 4.31
N GLU A 64 1.03 1.66 4.93
CA GLU A 64 1.95 0.59 4.54
C GLU A 64 1.32 -0.79 4.79
N GLU A 65 0.72 -0.98 5.96
CA GLU A 65 0.07 -2.23 6.33
C GLU A 65 -1.10 -2.54 5.38
N LEU A 66 -1.93 -1.55 5.07
CA LEU A 66 -3.00 -1.69 4.09
C LEU A 66 -2.49 -2.14 2.72
N ARG A 67 -1.32 -1.64 2.28
CA ARG A 67 -0.70 -2.08 1.02
C ARG A 67 -0.22 -3.51 1.10
N ARG A 68 0.39 -3.92 2.22
CA ARG A 68 0.83 -5.29 2.47
C ARG A 68 -0.35 -6.26 2.40
N LEU A 69 -1.38 -5.99 3.18
CA LEU A 69 -2.60 -6.82 3.25
C LEU A 69 -3.31 -6.93 1.89
N ARG A 70 -3.36 -5.84 1.10
CA ARG A 70 -3.95 -5.88 -0.25
C ARG A 70 -3.17 -6.78 -1.20
N ARG A 71 -1.84 -6.82 -1.11
CA ARG A 71 -1.00 -7.72 -1.92
C ARG A 71 -1.20 -9.17 -1.50
N GLU A 72 -1.18 -9.43 -0.20
CA GLU A 72 -1.40 -10.76 0.36
C GLU A 72 -2.79 -11.29 0.01
N ASN A 73 -3.85 -10.50 0.19
CA ASN A 73 -5.20 -10.90 -0.17
C ASN A 73 -5.33 -11.22 -1.67
N LYS A 74 -4.67 -10.45 -2.54
CA LYS A 74 -4.63 -10.76 -3.97
C LYS A 74 -3.97 -12.10 -4.24
N GLN A 75 -2.84 -12.39 -3.60
CA GLN A 75 -2.11 -13.64 -3.73
C GLN A 75 -2.98 -14.82 -3.27
N LEU A 76 -3.57 -14.72 -2.07
CA LEU A 76 -4.46 -15.75 -1.51
C LEU A 76 -5.67 -16.02 -2.41
N ARG A 77 -6.25 -14.99 -3.03
CA ARG A 77 -7.37 -15.16 -3.98
C ARG A 77 -6.95 -15.95 -5.21
N ILE A 78 -5.75 -15.70 -5.74
CA ILE A 78 -5.20 -16.43 -6.89
C ILE A 78 -4.94 -17.90 -6.52
N GLU A 79 -4.31 -18.15 -5.36
CA GLU A 79 -4.05 -19.51 -4.87
C GLU A 79 -5.34 -20.30 -4.66
N ARG A 80 -6.33 -19.68 -4.02
CA ARG A 80 -7.66 -20.27 -3.83
C ARG A 80 -8.33 -20.60 -5.16
N GLU A 81 -8.18 -19.75 -6.18
CA GLU A 81 -8.72 -20.01 -7.51
C GLU A 81 -8.02 -21.20 -8.19
N ILE A 82 -6.69 -21.29 -8.11
CA ILE A 82 -5.93 -22.43 -8.65
C ILE A 82 -6.36 -23.72 -7.97
N LEU A 83 -6.40 -23.75 -6.64
CA LEU A 83 -6.80 -24.93 -5.87
C LEU A 83 -8.24 -25.34 -6.18
N SER A 84 -9.16 -24.37 -6.29
CA SER A 84 -10.54 -24.64 -6.67
C SER A 84 -10.66 -25.25 -8.06
N LYS A 85 -9.88 -24.77 -9.03
CA LYS A 85 -9.84 -25.34 -10.40
C LYS A 85 -9.26 -26.75 -10.40
N ALA A 86 -8.18 -26.97 -9.64
CA ALA A 86 -7.58 -28.29 -9.50
C ALA A 86 -8.57 -29.29 -8.88
N ALA A 87 -9.23 -28.91 -7.78
CA ALA A 87 -10.24 -29.74 -7.12
C ALA A 87 -11.41 -30.10 -8.07
N ALA A 88 -11.90 -29.13 -8.84
CA ALA A 88 -12.95 -29.36 -9.83
C ALA A 88 -12.48 -30.33 -10.94
N TRP A 89 -11.25 -30.18 -11.42
CA TRP A 89 -10.66 -31.08 -12.42
C TRP A 89 -10.54 -32.51 -11.88
N PHE A 90 -10.03 -32.70 -10.65
CA PHE A 90 -9.92 -34.02 -10.03
C PHE A 90 -11.29 -34.67 -9.81
N ALA A 91 -12.30 -33.92 -9.36
CA ALA A 91 -13.65 -34.44 -9.17
C ALA A 91 -14.25 -34.96 -10.49
N ALA A 92 -14.09 -34.19 -11.57
CA ALA A 92 -14.55 -34.59 -12.90
C ALA A 92 -13.84 -35.87 -13.42
N GLU A 93 -12.54 -36.02 -13.18
CA GLU A 93 -11.77 -37.21 -13.56
C GLU A 93 -12.23 -38.45 -12.77
N THR A 94 -12.50 -38.31 -11.47
CA THR A 94 -12.99 -39.43 -10.65
C THR A 94 -14.39 -39.90 -11.02
N ASP A 95 -15.27 -38.98 -11.46
CA ASP A 95 -16.61 -39.33 -11.94
C ASP A 95 -16.58 -39.97 -13.35
N ALA A 96 -15.51 -39.75 -14.12
CA ALA A 96 -15.35 -40.31 -15.46
C ALA A 96 -14.87 -41.78 -15.48
N ILE A 97 -14.49 -42.38 -14.34
CA ILE A 97 -14.09 -43.79 -14.25
C ILE A 97 -15.35 -44.65 -14.05
N PRO A 98 -15.82 -45.43 -15.06
CA PRO A 98 -16.96 -46.31 -14.86
C PRO A 98 -16.58 -47.42 -13.87
N LYS A 99 -17.40 -47.61 -12.83
CA LYS A 99 -17.33 -48.79 -11.96
C LYS A 99 -17.45 -50.03 -12.86
N LYS A 100 -16.34 -50.75 -13.09
CA LYS A 100 -16.39 -52.08 -13.70
C LYS A 100 -17.33 -52.93 -12.84
N SER A 101 -18.46 -53.30 -13.41
CA SER A 101 -19.39 -54.24 -12.79
C SER A 101 -18.67 -55.56 -12.62
N SER A 102 -18.44 -55.94 -11.36
CA SER A 102 -18.13 -57.32 -11.00
C SER A 102 -19.36 -58.16 -11.36
N ARG A 103 -19.28 -58.91 -12.47
CA ARG A 103 -20.21 -59.97 -12.81
C ARG A 103 -19.78 -61.22 -12.02
N SER A 104 -20.62 -61.61 -11.06
CA SER A 104 -20.69 -62.98 -10.51
C SER A 104 -21.96 -63.65 -11.02
#